data_AF-A0A1C3K9V5-F1
#
_entry.id   AF-A0A1C3K9V5-F1
#
_cell.length_a   1.000
_cell.length_b   1.000
_cell.length_c   1.000
_cell.angle_alpha   90.00
_cell.angle_beta   90.00
_cell.angle_gamma   90.00
#
_symmetry.space_group_name_H-M   'P 1'
#
loop_
_entity.id
_entity.type
_entity.pdbx_description
1 polymer ?
#
loop_
_entity_poly.entity_id
_entity_poly.type
_entity_poly.pdbx_seq_one_letter_code
_entity_poly.pdbx_strand_id
1 'polypeptide(L)'
;MGKGAVHPNGSNFCRSLKYNIVDKMRKLVETNLYDRPRWLEWSERAPPMEIYNISLKSKYNNNKYMDLIKFLLKKYPHLRFQDCYVEGNNNIKGYDFFRNDHIITQMATHQLYYMNRGYGKKEALEKVEKEFYNRRMMIEKQQKINMCLAIDEKIKPLYTNGYSYLYEKMADNEKTYLNVILKKLRYMRQKLEKENKANDINPNDETNSTSKYSESDNTSKKDNE
;
A
#
# COMPACT_ATOMS: atom_id res chain seq x y z
N MET A 1 -6.68 29.71 -43.70
CA MET A 1 -5.54 29.06 -44.38
C MET A 1 -5.88 27.59 -44.57
N GLY A 2 -5.87 27.12 -45.81
CA GLY A 2 -6.56 25.89 -46.25
C GLY A 2 -6.05 24.60 -45.61
N LYS A 3 -6.99 23.74 -45.19
CA LYS A 3 -6.74 22.34 -44.81
C LYS A 3 -6.60 21.50 -46.09
N GLY A 4 -5.40 21.50 -46.67
CA GLY A 4 -5.07 20.60 -47.77
C GLY A 4 -4.84 19.17 -47.28
N ALA A 5 -5.25 18.18 -48.07
CA ALA A 5 -4.89 16.78 -47.85
C ALA A 5 -3.36 16.61 -47.91
N VAL A 6 -2.79 16.00 -46.87
CA VAL A 6 -1.35 15.77 -46.76
C VAL A 6 -0.99 14.55 -47.63
N HIS A 7 -0.15 14.77 -48.64
CA HIS A 7 0.39 13.71 -49.50
C HIS A 7 1.18 12.69 -48.66
N PRO A 8 1.14 11.38 -48.93
CA PRO A 8 1.87 10.35 -48.14
C PRO A 8 3.39 10.56 -48.12
N ASN A 9 3.96 11.19 -49.15
CA ASN A 9 5.39 11.60 -49.18
C ASN A 9 5.61 13.06 -48.72
N GLY A 10 4.57 13.74 -48.25
CA GLY A 10 4.62 15.09 -47.70
C GLY A 10 5.29 15.08 -46.33
N SER A 11 6.62 15.22 -46.34
CA SER A 11 7.49 15.29 -45.16
C SER A 11 7.12 16.47 -44.24
N ASN A 12 6.09 16.31 -43.41
CA ASN A 12 5.79 17.18 -42.25
C ASN A 12 6.51 16.68 -40.97
N PHE A 13 7.59 15.93 -41.15
CA PHE A 13 8.56 15.65 -40.09
C PHE A 13 9.52 16.84 -40.01
N CYS A 14 9.12 17.88 -39.30
CA CYS A 14 10.08 18.86 -38.81
C CYS A 14 11.04 18.12 -37.86
N ARG A 15 12.22 17.76 -38.38
CA ARG A 15 13.34 17.26 -37.59
C ARG A 15 13.84 18.46 -36.80
N SER A 16 13.32 18.66 -35.58
CA SER A 16 13.89 19.68 -34.71
C SER A 16 15.37 19.37 -34.50
N LEU A 17 16.20 20.40 -34.60
CA LEU A 17 17.64 20.28 -34.42
C LEU A 17 17.92 19.76 -33.01
N LYS A 18 18.32 18.49 -32.93
CA LYS A 18 18.89 17.87 -31.72
C LYS A 18 20.04 18.78 -31.25
N TYR A 19 20.12 19.08 -29.95
CA TYR A 19 21.37 19.55 -29.38
C TYR A 19 22.36 18.40 -29.46
N ASN A 20 23.04 18.28 -30.61
CA ASN A 20 24.07 17.28 -30.81
C ASN A 20 25.36 17.77 -30.15
N ILE A 21 25.38 17.66 -28.81
CA ILE A 21 26.48 18.13 -27.97
C ILE A 21 27.77 17.37 -28.32
N VAL A 22 27.67 16.06 -28.61
CA VAL A 22 28.80 15.21 -29.01
C VAL A 22 29.40 15.71 -30.32
N ASP A 23 28.61 15.93 -31.38
CA ASP A 23 29.15 16.39 -32.67
C ASP A 23 29.64 17.85 -32.60
N LYS A 24 29.00 18.71 -31.81
CA LYS A 24 29.50 20.07 -31.56
C LYS A 24 30.85 20.06 -30.86
N MET A 25 31.00 19.22 -29.83
CA MET A 25 32.24 19.09 -29.09
C MET A 25 33.34 18.45 -29.96
N ARG A 26 32.99 17.47 -30.78
CA ARG A 26 33.92 16.87 -31.75
C ARG A 26 34.48 17.92 -32.69
N LYS A 27 33.63 18.77 -33.27
CA LYS A 27 34.07 19.89 -34.12
C LYS A 27 34.99 20.86 -33.40
N LEU A 28 34.68 21.21 -32.14
CA LEU A 28 35.53 22.13 -31.36
C LEU A 28 36.92 21.54 -31.10
N VAL A 29 37.00 20.25 -30.77
CA VAL A 29 38.26 19.52 -30.59
C VAL A 29 39.02 19.40 -31.92
N GLU A 30 38.34 19.08 -33.03
CA GLU A 30 38.93 19.01 -34.38
C GLU A 30 39.52 20.35 -34.83
N THR A 31 38.86 21.47 -34.47
CA THR A 31 39.36 22.82 -34.73
C THR A 31 40.46 23.28 -33.78
N ASN A 32 40.93 22.42 -32.86
CA ASN A 32 41.89 22.76 -31.80
C ASN A 32 41.48 23.97 -30.94
N LEU A 33 40.17 24.25 -30.86
CA LEU A 33 39.64 25.36 -30.05
C LEU A 33 39.51 24.97 -28.57
N TYR A 34 39.47 23.68 -28.28
CA TYR A 34 39.24 23.15 -26.94
C TYR A 34 39.90 21.77 -26.77
N ASP A 35 40.45 21.51 -25.58
CA ASP A 35 41.08 20.23 -25.26
C ASP A 35 40.04 19.10 -25.16
N ARG A 36 40.42 17.90 -25.60
CA ARG A 36 39.50 16.76 -25.67
C ARG A 36 39.03 16.34 -24.26
N PRO A 37 37.73 16.49 -23.92
CA PRO A 37 37.26 16.16 -22.58
C PRO A 37 37.04 14.66 -22.41
N ARG A 38 37.25 14.14 -21.19
CA ARG A 38 37.17 12.70 -20.88
C ARG A 38 35.79 12.08 -21.15
N TRP A 39 34.71 12.86 -20.98
CA TRP A 39 33.36 12.38 -21.26
C TRP A 39 33.09 12.18 -22.76
N LEU A 40 33.79 12.92 -23.65
CA LEU A 40 33.63 12.78 -25.09
C LEU A 40 34.10 11.41 -25.55
N GLU A 41 35.24 10.94 -25.03
CA GLU A 41 35.78 9.60 -25.29
C GLU A 41 34.79 8.50 -24.90
N TRP A 42 34.15 8.62 -23.72
CA TRP A 42 33.14 7.66 -23.27
C TRP A 42 31.87 7.72 -24.12
N SER A 43 31.44 8.93 -24.49
CA SER A 43 30.27 9.11 -25.36
C SER A 43 30.49 8.65 -26.79
N GLU A 44 31.73 8.57 -27.29
CA GLU A 44 32.02 8.02 -28.61
C GLU A 44 32.11 6.48 -28.60
N ARG A 45 32.57 5.88 -27.49
CA ARG A 45 32.51 4.43 -27.28
C ARG A 45 31.07 3.93 -27.11
N ALA A 46 30.25 4.71 -26.43
CA ALA A 46 28.84 4.41 -26.19
C ALA A 46 27.99 5.64 -26.60
N PRO A 47 27.70 5.80 -27.90
CA PRO A 47 26.91 6.93 -28.38
C PRO A 47 25.56 6.97 -27.67
N PRO A 48 25.12 8.13 -27.18
CA PRO A 48 23.80 8.25 -26.57
C PRO A 48 22.77 7.85 -27.61
N MET A 49 21.81 7.00 -27.19
CA MET A 49 20.72 6.54 -28.04
C MET A 49 20.13 7.73 -28.81
N GLU A 50 19.92 7.54 -30.11
CA GLU A 50 19.24 8.55 -30.91
C GLU A 50 17.84 8.74 -30.36
N ILE A 51 17.66 9.83 -29.60
CA ILE A 51 16.34 10.28 -29.23
C ILE A 51 15.73 10.83 -30.52
N TYR A 52 15.20 9.94 -31.36
CA TYR A 52 14.17 10.28 -32.30
C TYR A 52 13.05 10.85 -31.43
N ASN A 53 13.05 12.17 -31.25
CA ASN A 53 12.00 12.86 -30.50
C ASN A 53 10.71 12.76 -31.30
N ILE A 54 10.10 11.58 -31.29
CA ILE A 54 8.65 11.41 -31.33
C ILE A 54 8.04 12.18 -30.13
N SER A 55 8.84 12.41 -29.08
CA SER A 55 8.56 12.98 -27.76
C SER A 55 8.49 14.52 -27.63
N LEU A 56 8.07 15.25 -28.68
CA LEU A 56 7.63 16.65 -28.51
C LEU A 56 6.25 16.94 -29.10
N LYS A 57 5.65 15.99 -29.83
CA LYS A 57 4.33 16.18 -30.45
C LYS A 57 3.16 15.73 -29.57
N SER A 58 3.34 14.79 -28.65
CA SER A 58 2.28 14.43 -27.68
C SER A 58 2.40 15.29 -26.41
N LYS A 59 2.29 16.62 -26.52
CA LYS A 59 2.09 17.48 -25.33
C LYS A 59 0.85 17.07 -24.53
N TYR A 60 -0.08 16.38 -25.17
CA TYR A 60 -1.32 15.90 -24.56
C TYR A 60 -1.47 14.40 -24.77
N ASN A 61 -1.13 13.62 -23.73
CA ASN A 61 -1.66 12.26 -23.62
C ASN A 61 -3.14 12.39 -23.25
N ASN A 62 -4.04 12.20 -24.23
CA ASN A 62 -5.49 12.16 -24.00
C ASN A 62 -5.89 10.83 -23.34
N ASN A 63 -5.35 10.58 -22.15
CA ASN A 63 -5.67 9.38 -21.39
C ASN A 63 -6.98 9.58 -20.61
N LYS A 64 -8.09 9.14 -21.21
CA LYS A 64 -9.43 9.20 -20.60
C LYS A 64 -9.52 8.49 -19.24
N TYR A 65 -8.61 7.55 -18.97
CA TYR A 65 -8.55 6.77 -17.73
C TYR A 65 -8.49 7.65 -16.48
N MET A 66 -7.63 8.69 -16.49
CA MET A 66 -7.45 9.56 -15.33
C MET A 66 -8.73 10.35 -15.02
N ASP A 67 -9.46 10.78 -16.04
CA ASP A 67 -10.73 11.49 -15.88
C ASP A 67 -11.84 10.57 -15.39
N LEU A 68 -11.86 9.31 -15.84
CA LEU A 68 -12.78 8.29 -15.34
C LEU A 68 -12.53 8.00 -13.85
N ILE A 69 -11.27 7.84 -13.44
CA ILE A 69 -10.92 7.63 -12.03
C ILE A 69 -11.36 8.81 -11.17
N LYS A 70 -11.06 10.04 -11.59
CA LYS A 70 -11.48 11.24 -10.85
C LYS A 70 -13.00 11.30 -10.69
N PHE A 71 -13.75 10.94 -11.73
CA PHE A 71 -15.20 10.86 -11.69
C PHE A 71 -15.68 9.78 -10.72
N LEU A 72 -15.11 8.58 -10.77
CA LEU A 72 -15.46 7.45 -9.90
C LEU A 72 -15.16 7.77 -8.43
N LEU A 73 -14.00 8.35 -8.12
CA LEU A 73 -13.63 8.77 -6.76
C LEU A 73 -14.56 9.86 -6.23
N LYS A 74 -15.04 10.76 -7.09
CA LYS A 74 -16.03 11.77 -6.70
C LYS A 74 -17.39 11.13 -6.39
N LYS A 75 -17.81 10.12 -7.16
CA LYS A 75 -19.08 9.40 -6.94
C LYS A 75 -19.01 8.48 -5.72
N TYR A 76 -17.87 7.82 -5.52
CA TYR A 76 -17.64 6.81 -4.49
C TYR A 76 -16.35 7.09 -3.71
N PRO A 77 -16.36 8.09 -2.81
CA PRO A 77 -15.15 8.52 -2.08
C PRO A 77 -14.62 7.44 -1.13
N HIS A 78 -15.49 6.58 -0.61
CA HIS A 78 -15.13 5.50 0.31
C HIS A 78 -14.25 4.43 -0.34
N LEU A 79 -14.37 4.22 -1.66
CA LEU A 79 -13.55 3.26 -2.39
C LEU A 79 -12.06 3.63 -2.37
N ARG A 80 -11.71 4.88 -2.05
CA ARG A 80 -10.32 5.31 -1.91
C ARG A 80 -9.57 4.52 -0.85
N PHE A 81 -10.27 4.05 0.19
CA PHE A 81 -9.66 3.36 1.33
C PHE A 81 -9.87 1.84 1.27
N GLN A 82 -10.52 1.34 0.24
CA GLN A 82 -10.75 -0.09 0.09
C GLN A 82 -9.43 -0.76 -0.29
N ASP A 83 -9.02 -1.74 0.51
CA ASP A 83 -7.82 -2.53 0.27
C ASP A 83 -6.51 -1.72 0.25
N CYS A 84 -6.49 -0.54 0.88
CA CYS A 84 -5.30 0.30 1.00
C CYS A 84 -4.20 -0.31 1.88
N TYR A 85 -4.57 -1.13 2.86
CA TYR A 85 -3.63 -1.73 3.82
C TYR A 85 -3.35 -3.21 3.53
N VAL A 86 -3.62 -3.66 2.30
CA VAL A 86 -3.29 -5.02 1.87
C VAL A 86 -1.81 -5.11 1.52
N GLU A 87 -1.23 -6.26 1.81
CA GLU A 87 0.15 -6.58 1.48
C GLU A 87 0.44 -6.37 -0.02
N GLY A 88 1.54 -5.67 -0.31
CA GLY A 88 1.92 -5.23 -1.65
C GLY A 88 1.56 -3.78 -1.98
N ASN A 89 0.75 -3.11 -1.15
CA ASN A 89 0.68 -1.64 -1.17
C ASN A 89 1.74 -1.05 -0.22
N ASN A 90 2.35 0.05 -0.65
CA ASN A 90 3.23 0.85 0.18
C ASN A 90 2.62 2.23 0.39
N ASN A 91 2.45 2.62 1.65
CA ASN A 91 1.84 3.88 2.07
C ASN A 91 2.89 4.85 2.67
N ILE A 92 4.18 4.57 2.43
CA ILE A 92 5.27 5.44 2.85
C ILE A 92 5.34 6.63 1.89
N LYS A 93 5.09 7.83 2.44
CA LYS A 93 5.16 9.10 1.71
C LYS A 93 6.41 9.18 0.83
N GLY A 94 6.21 9.31 -0.48
CA GLY A 94 7.29 9.39 -1.48
C GLY A 94 7.67 8.06 -2.14
N TYR A 95 7.19 6.94 -1.60
CA TYR A 95 7.25 5.60 -2.19
C TYR A 95 5.85 4.97 -2.26
N ASP A 96 4.82 5.82 -2.38
CA ASP A 96 3.43 5.40 -2.39
C ASP A 96 3.16 4.58 -3.66
N PHE A 97 3.02 3.27 -3.48
CA PHE A 97 2.74 2.32 -4.55
C PHE A 97 1.50 1.53 -4.18
N PHE A 98 0.52 1.53 -5.07
CA PHE A 98 -0.68 0.71 -4.90
C PHE A 98 -0.66 -0.40 -5.94
N ARG A 99 -1.10 -1.59 -5.54
CA ARG A 99 -1.32 -2.69 -6.48
C ARG A 99 -2.25 -2.25 -7.60
N ASN A 100 -1.98 -2.74 -8.81
CA ASN A 100 -2.77 -2.44 -10.00
C ASN A 100 -4.23 -2.91 -9.87
N ASP A 101 -4.49 -3.86 -8.97
CA ASP A 101 -5.79 -4.50 -8.74
C ASP A 101 -6.72 -3.72 -7.82
N HIS A 102 -6.47 -2.43 -7.59
CA HIS A 102 -7.39 -1.61 -6.80
C HIS A 102 -8.80 -1.57 -7.42
N ILE A 103 -9.85 -1.56 -6.60
CA ILE A 103 -11.23 -1.67 -7.11
C ILE A 103 -11.59 -0.56 -8.12
N ILE A 104 -11.09 0.66 -7.87
CA ILE A 104 -11.34 1.82 -8.75
C ILE A 104 -10.62 1.68 -10.09
N THR A 105 -9.39 1.13 -10.09
CA THR A 105 -8.64 0.91 -11.32
C THR A 105 -9.31 -0.18 -12.15
N GLN A 106 -9.85 -1.23 -11.52
CA GLN A 106 -10.67 -2.25 -12.16
C GLN A 106 -11.98 -1.67 -12.73
N MET A 107 -12.72 -0.85 -11.97
CA MET A 107 -13.95 -0.23 -12.48
C MET A 107 -13.68 0.67 -13.68
N ALA A 108 -12.64 1.49 -13.63
CA ALA A 108 -12.27 2.38 -14.73
C ALA A 108 -11.84 1.60 -15.99
N THR A 109 -11.12 0.49 -15.83
CA THR A 109 -10.73 -0.37 -16.96
C THR A 109 -11.93 -1.09 -17.58
N HIS A 110 -12.84 -1.65 -16.78
CA HIS A 110 -14.09 -2.25 -17.30
C HIS A 110 -14.97 -1.21 -17.99
N GLN A 111 -15.06 0.01 -17.45
CA GLN A 111 -15.82 1.09 -18.08
C GLN A 111 -15.22 1.46 -19.44
N LEU A 112 -13.89 1.59 -19.52
CA LEU A 112 -13.19 1.87 -20.77
C LEU A 112 -13.37 0.73 -21.77
N TYR A 113 -13.37 -0.52 -21.32
CA TYR A 113 -13.62 -1.70 -22.14
C TYR A 113 -15.01 -1.65 -22.80
N TYR A 114 -16.06 -1.33 -22.05
CA TYR A 114 -17.40 -1.16 -22.62
C TYR A 114 -17.47 0.05 -23.56
N MET A 115 -16.83 1.17 -23.22
CA MET A 115 -16.78 2.34 -24.10
C MET A 115 -16.08 2.04 -25.43
N ASN A 116 -15.03 1.22 -25.42
CA ASN A 116 -14.32 0.79 -26.63
C ASN A 116 -15.18 -0.14 -27.52
N ARG A 117 -16.22 -0.77 -26.95
CA ARG A 117 -17.21 -1.59 -27.68
C ARG A 117 -18.39 -0.78 -28.23
N GLY A 118 -18.38 0.54 -28.06
CA GLY A 118 -19.41 1.44 -28.57
C GLY A 118 -20.51 1.78 -27.57
N TYR A 119 -20.43 1.33 -26.31
CA TYR A 119 -21.38 1.73 -25.29
C TYR A 119 -21.18 3.20 -24.89
N GLY A 120 -22.29 3.89 -24.61
CA GLY A 120 -22.24 5.25 -24.07
C GLY A 120 -21.60 5.28 -22.67
N LYS A 121 -21.00 6.42 -22.29
CA LYS A 121 -20.31 6.56 -20.99
C LYS A 121 -21.18 6.19 -19.78
N LYS A 122 -22.47 6.57 -19.81
CA LYS A 122 -23.44 6.29 -18.75
C LYS A 122 -23.85 4.80 -18.72
N GLU A 123 -24.15 4.23 -19.87
CA GLU A 123 -24.53 2.82 -19.99
C GLU A 123 -23.38 1.88 -19.61
N ALA A 124 -22.16 2.22 -20.04
CA ALA A 124 -20.95 1.52 -19.64
C ALA A 124 -20.78 1.55 -18.11
N LEU A 125 -21.00 2.70 -17.48
CA LEU A 125 -20.92 2.82 -16.03
C LEU A 125 -21.96 1.95 -15.32
N GLU A 126 -23.21 1.96 -15.79
CA GLU A 126 -24.29 1.18 -15.16
C GLU A 126 -24.02 -0.33 -15.22
N LYS A 127 -23.49 -0.83 -16.35
CA LYS A 127 -23.07 -2.23 -16.49
C LYS A 127 -21.96 -2.60 -15.51
N VAL A 128 -20.95 -1.75 -15.40
CA VAL A 128 -19.85 -1.94 -14.45
C VAL A 128 -20.35 -1.91 -13.01
N GLU A 129 -21.24 -0.98 -12.67
CA GLU A 129 -21.80 -0.89 -11.32
C GLU A 129 -22.56 -2.15 -10.93
N LYS A 130 -23.35 -2.73 -11.84
CA LYS A 130 -24.04 -4.00 -11.62
C LYS A 130 -23.07 -5.16 -11.41
N GLU A 131 -22.02 -5.26 -12.23
CA GLU A 131 -21.00 -6.30 -12.12
C GLU A 131 -20.28 -6.26 -10.76
N PHE A 132 -19.83 -5.07 -10.36
CA PHE A 132 -19.12 -4.88 -9.09
C PHE A 132 -20.03 -5.04 -7.87
N TYR A 133 -21.30 -4.64 -7.98
CA TYR A 133 -22.30 -4.87 -6.95
C TYR A 133 -22.55 -6.36 -6.72
N ASN A 134 -22.73 -7.13 -7.79
CA ASN A 134 -22.90 -8.58 -7.71
C ASN A 134 -21.67 -9.26 -7.10
N ARG A 135 -20.47 -8.84 -7.53
CA ARG A 135 -19.22 -9.33 -6.94
C ARG A 135 -19.16 -9.06 -5.43
N ARG A 136 -19.54 -7.86 -5.00
CA ARG A 136 -19.56 -7.49 -3.59
C ARG A 136 -20.57 -8.32 -2.78
N MET A 137 -21.76 -8.54 -3.34
CA MET A 137 -22.78 -9.40 -2.73
C MET A 137 -22.28 -10.84 -2.53
N MET A 138 -21.54 -11.39 -3.50
CA MET A 138 -20.94 -12.73 -3.39
C MET A 138 -19.88 -12.79 -2.29
N ILE A 139 -19.04 -11.76 -2.17
CA ILE A 139 -18.03 -11.66 -1.11
C ILE A 139 -18.70 -11.60 0.27
N GLU A 140 -19.74 -10.78 0.43
CA GLU A 140 -20.48 -10.68 1.70
C GLU A 140 -21.18 -12.01 2.05
N LYS A 141 -21.75 -12.70 1.06
CA LYS A 141 -22.34 -14.02 1.25
C LYS A 141 -21.29 -15.03 1.71
N GLN A 142 -20.14 -15.06 1.06
CA GLN A 142 -19.03 -15.94 1.44
C GLN A 142 -18.52 -15.63 2.85
N GLN A 143 -18.38 -14.35 3.18
CA GLN A 143 -17.96 -13.94 4.52
C GLN A 143 -18.94 -14.42 5.59
N LYS A 144 -20.25 -14.31 5.34
CA LYS A 144 -21.27 -14.84 6.27
C LYS A 144 -21.18 -16.35 6.43
N ILE A 145 -21.02 -17.10 5.33
CA ILE A 145 -20.84 -18.55 5.39
C ILE A 145 -19.60 -18.89 6.21
N ASN A 146 -18.47 -18.22 5.95
CA ASN A 146 -17.24 -18.42 6.71
C ASN A 146 -17.48 -18.14 8.20
N MET A 147 -18.13 -17.02 8.54
CA MET A 147 -18.47 -16.68 9.94
C MET A 147 -19.33 -17.73 10.62
N CYS A 148 -20.28 -18.34 9.92
CA CYS A 148 -21.08 -19.44 10.46
C CYS A 148 -20.29 -20.74 10.65
N LEU A 149 -19.29 -20.99 9.80
CA LEU A 149 -18.44 -22.19 9.87
C LEU A 149 -17.34 -22.07 10.93
N ALA A 150 -16.89 -20.86 11.27
CA ALA A 150 -15.91 -20.65 12.32
C ALA A 150 -16.58 -20.71 13.69
N ILE A 151 -16.46 -21.84 14.36
CA ILE A 151 -17.10 -22.08 15.66
C ILE A 151 -16.40 -21.31 16.80
N ASP A 152 -15.10 -20.97 16.67
CA ASP A 152 -14.35 -20.22 17.70
C ASP A 152 -13.31 -19.20 17.18
N GLU A 153 -13.09 -19.13 15.86
CA GLU A 153 -12.08 -18.24 15.27
C GLU A 153 -12.67 -16.92 14.76
N LYS A 154 -12.00 -15.80 15.08
CA LYS A 154 -12.35 -14.50 14.51
C LYS A 154 -11.89 -14.43 13.06
N ILE A 155 -12.82 -14.55 12.12
CA ILE A 155 -12.55 -14.37 10.70
C ILE A 155 -12.33 -12.90 10.39
N LYS A 156 -11.19 -12.60 9.75
CA LYS A 156 -10.91 -11.28 9.19
C LYS A 156 -11.89 -10.98 8.06
N PRO A 157 -12.43 -9.75 7.97
CA PRO A 157 -13.33 -9.39 6.88
C PRO A 157 -12.63 -9.53 5.53
N LEU A 158 -13.35 -10.09 4.54
CA LEU A 158 -12.81 -10.33 3.20
C LEU A 158 -12.61 -9.05 2.38
N TYR A 159 -13.20 -7.94 2.85
CA TYR A 159 -12.98 -6.61 2.30
C TYR A 159 -12.62 -5.67 3.45
N THR A 160 -11.61 -4.83 3.22
CA THR A 160 -11.17 -3.87 4.22
C THR A 160 -11.78 -2.49 3.93
N ASN A 161 -12.30 -1.83 4.96
CA ASN A 161 -12.70 -0.43 4.91
C ASN A 161 -11.69 0.39 5.72
N GLY A 162 -11.42 1.64 5.33
CA GLY A 162 -10.59 2.54 6.13
C GLY A 162 -11.11 2.68 7.57
N TYR A 163 -12.43 2.70 7.75
CA TYR A 163 -13.04 2.71 9.09
C TYR A 163 -12.80 1.42 9.87
N SER A 164 -12.86 0.24 9.23
CA SER A 164 -12.64 -1.01 9.95
C SER A 164 -11.21 -1.09 10.49
N TYR A 165 -10.24 -0.60 9.71
CA TYR A 165 -8.85 -0.51 10.17
C TYR A 165 -8.68 0.50 11.31
N LEU A 166 -9.35 1.66 11.24
CA LEU A 166 -9.33 2.64 12.33
C LEU A 166 -9.86 2.04 13.64
N TYR A 167 -11.00 1.35 13.58
CA TYR A 167 -11.60 0.72 14.74
C TYR A 167 -10.74 -0.43 15.30
N GLU A 168 -10.10 -1.21 14.43
CA GLU A 168 -9.14 -2.24 14.84
C GLU A 168 -7.96 -1.61 15.60
N LYS A 169 -7.39 -0.52 15.09
CA LYS A 169 -6.31 0.20 15.78
C LYS A 169 -6.74 0.87 17.07
N MET A 170 -7.96 1.40 17.14
CA MET A 170 -8.52 1.93 18.39
C MET A 170 -8.64 0.81 19.44
N ALA A 171 -9.21 -0.33 19.06
CA ALA A 171 -9.35 -1.49 19.94
C ALA A 171 -8.00 -2.04 20.41
N ASP A 172 -7.00 -2.12 19.53
CA ASP A 172 -5.63 -2.52 19.88
C ASP A 172 -5.02 -1.55 20.90
N ASN A 173 -5.14 -0.24 20.66
CA ASN A 173 -4.63 0.78 21.57
C ASN A 173 -5.30 0.70 22.95
N GLU A 174 -6.64 0.59 22.99
CA GLU A 174 -7.40 0.42 24.24
C GLU A 174 -6.99 -0.87 24.97
N LYS A 175 -6.82 -1.97 24.25
CA LYS A 175 -6.33 -3.24 24.81
C LYS A 175 -4.94 -3.09 25.42
N THR A 176 -4.00 -2.41 24.74
CA THR A 176 -2.67 -2.17 25.29
C THR A 176 -2.73 -1.32 26.57
N TYR A 177 -3.59 -0.30 26.58
CA TYR A 177 -3.78 0.57 27.74
C TYR A 177 -4.38 -0.18 28.93
N LEU A 178 -5.43 -0.97 28.70
CA LEU A 178 -6.06 -1.82 29.73
C LEU A 178 -5.07 -2.86 30.28
N ASN A 179 -4.20 -3.43 29.43
CA ASN A 179 -3.16 -4.35 29.88
C ASN A 179 -2.13 -3.66 30.79
N VAL A 180 -1.78 -2.40 30.53
CA VAL A 180 -0.89 -1.62 31.40
C VAL A 180 -1.56 -1.37 32.75
N ILE A 181 -2.83 -0.97 32.76
CA ILE A 181 -3.61 -0.79 33.99
C ILE A 181 -3.67 -2.10 34.78
N LEU A 182 -3.99 -3.21 34.12
CA LEU A 182 -4.11 -4.51 34.76
C LEU A 182 -2.78 -4.99 35.35
N LYS A 183 -1.65 -4.77 34.66
CA LYS A 183 -0.31 -5.04 35.22
C LYS A 183 -0.03 -4.20 36.47
N LYS A 184 -0.36 -2.90 36.44
CA LYS A 184 -0.20 -2.01 37.61
C LYS A 184 -1.07 -2.43 38.78
N LEU A 185 -2.34 -2.76 38.55
CA LEU A 185 -3.26 -3.23 39.59
C LEU A 185 -2.79 -4.56 40.20
N ARG A 186 -2.32 -5.51 39.38
CA ARG A 186 -1.73 -6.76 39.87
C ARG A 186 -0.49 -6.52 40.72
N TYR A 187 0.38 -5.59 40.32
CA TYR A 187 1.56 -5.21 41.10
C TYR A 187 1.18 -4.58 42.45
N MET A 188 0.22 -3.65 42.47
CA MET A 188 -0.27 -3.04 43.71
C MET A 188 -0.87 -4.10 44.66
N ARG A 189 -1.68 -5.03 44.12
CA ARG A 189 -2.24 -6.13 44.89
C ARG A 189 -1.15 -7.01 45.49
N GLN A 190 -0.14 -7.41 44.71
CA GLN A 190 1.00 -8.20 45.22
C GLN A 190 1.80 -7.44 46.28
N LYS A 191 1.94 -6.11 46.16
CA LYS A 191 2.61 -5.29 47.17
C LYS A 191 1.83 -5.28 48.48
N LEU A 192 0.52 -5.05 48.42
CA LEU A 192 -0.36 -5.07 49.60
C LEU A 192 -0.41 -6.46 50.25
N GLU A 193 -0.49 -7.54 49.48
CA GLU A 193 -0.45 -8.90 50.02
C GLU A 193 0.89 -9.21 50.73
N LYS A 194 2.01 -8.65 50.25
CA LYS A 194 3.31 -8.75 50.93
C LYS A 194 3.40 -7.88 52.19
N GLU A 195 2.88 -6.65 52.15
CA GLU A 195 2.83 -5.75 53.31
C GLU A 195 1.94 -6.34 54.42
N ASN A 196 0.78 -6.91 54.06
CA ASN A 196 -0.10 -7.59 55.03
C ASN A 196 0.55 -8.83 55.64
N LYS A 197 1.22 -9.67 54.83
CA LYS A 197 1.99 -10.81 55.35
C LYS A 197 3.14 -10.40 56.27
N ALA A 198 3.81 -9.28 55.99
CA ALA A 198 4.86 -8.76 56.87
C ALA A 198 4.30 -8.22 58.20
N ASN A 199 3.10 -7.66 58.18
CA ASN A 199 2.42 -7.18 59.39
C ASN A 199 1.83 -8.31 60.24
N ASP A 200 1.33 -9.40 59.62
CA ASP A 200 0.83 -10.58 60.35
C ASP A 200 1.94 -11.44 60.98
N ILE A 201 3.20 -11.29 60.55
CA ILE A 201 4.36 -11.97 61.17
C ILE A 201 4.87 -11.22 62.43
N ASN A 202 4.33 -10.04 62.75
CA ASN A 202 4.62 -9.34 64.00
C ASN A 202 3.37 -9.21 64.88
N PRO A 203 3.12 -10.25 65.70
CA PRO A 203 2.92 -10.00 67.12
C PRO A 203 3.76 -10.97 67.95
N ASN A 204 4.79 -10.43 68.61
CA ASN A 204 5.56 -11.07 69.69
C ASN A 204 6.14 -12.47 69.38
N ASP A 205 7.32 -12.49 68.73
CA ASP A 205 8.24 -13.63 68.82
C ASP A 205 8.93 -13.62 70.20
N GLU A 206 8.28 -14.22 71.20
CA GLU A 206 8.97 -14.93 72.26
C GLU A 206 8.58 -16.42 72.19
N THR A 207 9.62 -17.26 72.30
CA THR A 207 9.63 -18.71 72.58
C THR A 207 9.67 -19.71 71.41
N ASN A 208 10.91 -20.07 71.06
CA ASN A 208 11.47 -21.44 71.05
C ASN A 208 10.63 -22.65 70.58
N SER A 209 11.21 -23.28 69.55
CA SER A 209 11.40 -24.73 69.37
C SER A 209 10.20 -25.60 69.02
N THR A 210 10.20 -26.21 67.83
CA THR A 210 10.58 -27.63 67.59
C THR A 210 10.13 -28.13 66.21
N SER A 211 11.07 -28.78 65.49
CA SER A 211 10.90 -30.02 64.68
C SER A 211 9.85 -30.03 63.54
N LYS A 212 10.12 -30.39 62.29
CA LYS A 212 10.82 -31.58 61.77
C LYS A 212 10.98 -31.42 60.25
N TYR A 213 12.09 -31.93 59.73
CA TYR A 213 12.23 -32.42 58.37
C TYR A 213 11.15 -33.45 58.03
N SER A 214 10.59 -33.44 56.82
CA SER A 214 11.00 -34.34 55.72
C SER A 214 9.95 -34.42 54.59
N GLU A 215 10.47 -34.35 53.35
CA GLU A 215 10.01 -35.07 52.14
C GLU A 215 8.69 -34.62 51.48
N SER A 216 8.57 -34.50 50.15
CA SER A 216 9.43 -34.90 49.02
C SER A 216 8.79 -34.41 47.71
N ASP A 217 9.60 -34.19 46.69
CA ASP A 217 9.38 -34.58 45.28
C ASP A 217 8.22 -33.95 44.46
N ASN A 218 8.29 -33.69 43.16
CA ASN A 218 9.34 -33.72 42.14
C ASN A 218 8.71 -33.15 40.85
N THR A 219 9.51 -32.46 40.02
CA THR A 219 9.43 -32.44 38.53
C THR A 219 8.18 -31.78 37.87
N SER A 220 8.21 -31.17 36.69
CA SER A 220 9.07 -31.28 35.50
C SER A 220 8.82 -30.10 34.54
N LYS A 221 9.89 -29.63 33.85
CA LYS A 221 10.04 -29.44 32.38
C LYS A 221 8.93 -28.72 31.58
N LYS A 222 9.17 -28.02 30.48
CA LYS A 222 10.33 -27.51 29.73
C LYS A 222 9.70 -26.69 28.59
N ASP A 223 10.37 -25.64 28.19
CA ASP A 223 10.22 -24.98 26.90
C ASP A 223 10.51 -25.93 25.70
N ASN A 224 10.00 -25.51 24.53
CA ASN A 224 10.23 -25.97 23.14
C ASN A 224 9.16 -26.89 22.54
N GLU A 225 8.24 -26.33 21.74
CA GLU A 225 8.29 -26.28 20.26
C GLU A 225 7.32 -25.21 19.74
#